data_AF-A0A940VRN4-F1
#
_entry.id   AF-A0A940VRN4-F1
#
_cell.length_a   1.000
_cell.length_b   1.000
_cell.length_c   1.000
_cell.angle_alpha   90.00
_cell.angle_beta   90.00
_cell.angle_gamma   90.00
#
_symmetry.space_group_name_H-M   'P 1'
#
loop_
_entity.id
_entity.type
_entity.pdbx_description
1 polymer ?
#
loop_
_entity_poly.entity_id
_entity_poly.type
_entity_poly.pdbx_seq_one_letter_code
_entity_poly.pdbx_strand_id
1 'polypeptide(L)'
;MSEAAVKTSKPNPYMVFYDGPLTCKTDIEGLEFDFNHGARIKVPSGNWRVKIIDRNAMLTLYDAKADNVLVTSSKKYYVNYRLEIYRDDKLVLEHDFNPKRRKILLQYPARSIIGDTVAAFGYSRVFQYLHNCEVYCAMDSKLAALLKPSYPDIHFIDVGQRPRNIYATYYIGYFFPCSERIYHPTDWRIVGLQNSIAAILGLKEEEIRTEIKQDKAERTIKEPYVCIAAQATSQAKYWNNPTGWMKTVQYLKDKGYRVLCIDKERNHGLGSRWNSIPYGAEDFTGAHPLQERVNLIYHADFFVGLSSGLSWLAWAVGKPVVMISGFTLPINEFYTPYRVINYHVCNGCFNDSRVEFSNHNFEWCPRHQNSEQQFECTRYITHQQVRATIDRLMIDIGLNNK
;
A
#
# COMPACT_ATOMS: atom_id res chain seq x y z
N MET A 1 -29.67 20.81 -31.35
CA MET A 1 -29.41 19.70 -30.42
C MET A 1 -28.07 19.11 -30.80
N SER A 2 -27.03 19.37 -30.01
CA SER A 2 -25.68 18.82 -30.22
C SER A 2 -25.37 17.89 -29.07
N GLU A 3 -25.36 16.58 -29.34
CA GLU A 3 -24.87 15.57 -28.41
C GLU A 3 -23.37 15.79 -28.20
N ALA A 4 -23.01 16.39 -27.08
CA ALA A 4 -21.63 16.39 -26.61
C ALA A 4 -21.30 14.96 -26.17
N ALA A 5 -20.49 14.27 -26.98
CA ALA A 5 -19.92 12.99 -26.66
C ALA A 5 -19.23 13.05 -25.28
N VAL A 6 -19.83 12.38 -24.30
CA VAL A 6 -19.21 12.10 -23.00
C VAL A 6 -17.98 11.24 -23.29
N LYS A 7 -16.79 11.86 -23.33
CA LYS A 7 -15.52 11.15 -23.33
C LYS A 7 -15.44 10.35 -22.03
N THR A 8 -15.82 9.07 -22.10
CA THR A 8 -15.55 8.09 -21.06
C THR A 8 -14.05 7.80 -21.07
N SER A 9 -13.27 8.63 -20.38
CA SER A 9 -11.87 8.30 -20.09
C SER A 9 -11.87 7.02 -19.27
N LYS A 10 -11.44 5.89 -19.85
CA LYS A 10 -11.18 4.68 -19.07
C LYS A 10 -10.25 5.07 -17.91
N PRO A 11 -10.59 4.78 -16.64
CA PRO A 11 -9.70 5.11 -15.53
C PRO A 11 -8.37 4.38 -15.72
N ASN A 12 -7.26 5.05 -15.41
CA ASN A 12 -5.93 4.43 -15.44
C ASN A 12 -5.95 3.11 -14.64
N PRO A 13 -5.28 2.04 -15.16
CA PRO A 13 -5.24 0.76 -14.47
C PRO A 13 -4.59 0.89 -13.09
N TYR A 14 -4.89 -0.04 -12.16
CA TYR A 14 -4.25 -0.07 -10.84
C TYR A 14 -2.74 -0.26 -10.96
N MET A 15 -2.30 -1.15 -11.84
CA MET A 15 -0.90 -1.48 -12.10
C MET A 15 -0.67 -1.54 -13.62
N VAL A 16 0.52 -1.13 -14.08
CA VAL A 16 0.93 -1.28 -15.48
C VAL A 16 2.01 -2.35 -15.54
N PHE A 17 1.68 -3.53 -16.04
CA PHE A 17 2.64 -4.61 -16.22
C PHE A 17 3.39 -4.43 -17.55
N TYR A 18 4.71 -4.38 -17.48
CA TYR A 18 5.58 -4.34 -18.65
C TYR A 18 6.94 -4.96 -18.35
N ASP A 19 7.18 -6.11 -18.96
CA ASP A 19 8.38 -6.90 -18.66
C ASP A 19 9.61 -6.40 -19.43
N GLY A 20 9.38 -5.72 -20.56
CA GLY A 20 10.43 -5.28 -21.47
C GLY A 20 11.18 -6.44 -22.15
N PRO A 21 12.16 -6.11 -23.01
CA PRO A 21 13.08 -7.10 -23.58
C PRO A 21 13.95 -7.72 -22.48
N LEU A 22 14.48 -8.92 -22.74
CA LEU A 22 15.45 -9.57 -21.84
C LEU A 22 16.72 -8.73 -21.73
N THR A 23 17.29 -8.68 -20.53
CA THR A 23 18.38 -7.75 -20.21
C THR A 23 19.73 -8.41 -19.97
N CYS A 24 19.78 -9.72 -19.72
CA CYS A 24 21.03 -10.46 -19.56
C CYS A 24 21.29 -11.32 -20.80
N LYS A 25 22.21 -10.85 -21.65
CA LYS A 25 22.72 -11.62 -22.79
C LYS A 25 23.84 -12.55 -22.34
N THR A 26 23.87 -13.75 -22.89
CA THR A 26 24.98 -14.69 -22.70
C THR A 26 25.96 -14.63 -23.86
N ASP A 27 27.05 -15.37 -23.74
CA ASP A 27 28.00 -15.65 -24.82
C ASP A 27 27.45 -16.66 -25.85
N ILE A 28 26.32 -17.32 -25.55
CA ILE A 28 25.65 -18.22 -26.48
C ILE A 28 24.56 -17.46 -27.23
N GLU A 29 24.69 -17.41 -28.56
CA GLU A 29 23.75 -16.71 -29.43
C GLU A 29 22.31 -17.20 -29.22
N GLY A 30 21.38 -16.26 -28.99
CA GLY A 30 19.97 -16.53 -28.78
C GLY A 30 19.59 -17.00 -27.36
N LEU A 31 20.56 -17.29 -26.49
CA LEU A 31 20.33 -17.56 -25.07
C LEU A 31 20.39 -16.26 -24.26
N GLU A 32 19.25 -15.85 -23.73
CA GLU A 32 19.08 -14.62 -22.95
C GLU A 32 18.20 -14.89 -21.72
N PHE A 33 18.39 -14.14 -20.65
CA PHE A 33 17.55 -14.27 -19.45
C PHE A 33 17.42 -12.95 -18.69
N ASP A 34 16.51 -12.89 -17.72
CA ASP A 34 16.48 -11.90 -16.64
C ASP A 34 15.54 -12.32 -15.50
N PHE A 35 15.33 -11.40 -14.55
CA PHE A 35 14.41 -11.56 -13.43
C PHE A 35 13.33 -10.48 -13.43
N ASN A 36 12.97 -9.99 -14.62
CA ASN A 36 11.97 -8.97 -14.80
C ASN A 36 10.60 -9.62 -14.87
N HIS A 37 9.78 -9.42 -13.84
CA HIS A 37 8.48 -10.09 -13.70
C HIS A 37 8.65 -11.63 -13.57
N GLY A 38 9.43 -12.04 -12.57
CA GLY A 38 9.83 -13.43 -12.35
C GLY A 38 11.08 -13.81 -13.15
N ALA A 39 11.52 -15.07 -13.05
CA ALA A 39 12.61 -15.58 -13.88
C ALA A 39 12.12 -15.78 -15.32
N ARG A 40 12.86 -15.25 -16.31
CA ARG A 40 12.57 -15.39 -17.73
C ARG A 40 13.81 -15.87 -18.46
N ILE A 41 13.69 -16.92 -19.26
CA ILE A 41 14.81 -17.56 -19.98
C ILE A 41 14.38 -17.85 -21.40
N LYS A 42 15.03 -17.24 -22.39
CA LYS A 42 14.85 -17.54 -23.80
C LYS A 42 15.96 -18.46 -24.25
N VAL A 43 15.59 -19.59 -24.85
CA VAL A 43 16.52 -20.49 -25.53
C VAL A 43 16.27 -20.46 -27.04
N PRO A 44 17.31 -20.59 -27.88
CA PRO A 44 17.14 -20.72 -29.33
C PRO A 44 16.65 -22.13 -29.70
N SER A 45 16.52 -22.42 -30.98
CA SER A 45 16.19 -23.79 -31.39
C SER A 45 17.30 -24.78 -31.05
N GLY A 46 16.94 -25.99 -30.65
CA GLY A 46 17.85 -27.07 -30.31
C GLY A 46 17.40 -27.92 -29.13
N ASN A 47 18.27 -28.82 -28.68
CA ASN A 47 18.03 -29.73 -27.57
C ASN A 47 18.44 -29.09 -26.24
N TRP A 48 17.58 -28.23 -25.70
CA TRP A 48 17.79 -27.57 -24.42
C TRP A 48 16.99 -28.21 -23.30
N ARG A 49 17.47 -28.06 -22.07
CA ARG A 49 16.74 -28.32 -20.84
C ARG A 49 16.95 -27.16 -19.88
N VAL A 50 15.86 -26.61 -19.36
CA VAL A 50 15.86 -25.46 -18.46
C VAL A 50 15.42 -25.92 -17.09
N LYS A 51 16.22 -25.59 -16.08
CA LYS A 51 15.90 -25.86 -14.68
C LYS A 51 15.93 -24.56 -13.87
N ILE A 52 14.88 -24.35 -13.09
CA ILE A 52 14.71 -23.20 -12.19
C ILE A 52 14.60 -23.72 -10.77
N ILE A 53 15.43 -23.21 -9.88
CA ILE A 53 15.58 -23.69 -8.51
C ILE A 53 15.34 -22.53 -7.54
N ASP A 54 14.60 -22.76 -6.46
CA ASP A 54 14.60 -21.89 -5.29
C ASP A 54 15.76 -22.30 -4.39
N ARG A 55 16.74 -21.41 -4.23
CA ARG A 55 17.95 -21.69 -3.43
C ARG A 55 17.68 -21.60 -1.93
N ASN A 56 16.70 -20.83 -1.49
CA ASN A 56 16.35 -20.72 -0.07
C ASN A 56 15.60 -21.97 0.39
N ALA A 57 14.67 -22.46 -0.43
CA ALA A 57 13.90 -23.67 -0.13
C ALA A 57 14.60 -24.97 -0.56
N MET A 58 15.67 -24.88 -1.37
CA MET A 58 16.35 -26.01 -2.00
C MET A 58 15.41 -26.87 -2.87
N LEU A 59 14.49 -26.21 -3.58
CA LEU A 59 13.47 -26.87 -4.40
C LEU A 59 13.70 -26.63 -5.88
N THR A 60 13.59 -27.68 -6.69
CA THR A 60 13.47 -27.52 -8.15
C THR A 60 12.03 -27.14 -8.47
N LEU A 61 11.85 -25.92 -8.97
CA LEU A 61 10.54 -25.35 -9.29
C LEU A 61 10.08 -25.70 -10.71
N TYR A 62 11.04 -25.87 -11.62
CA TYR A 62 10.81 -26.22 -13.01
C TYR A 62 12.01 -27.00 -13.53
N ASP A 63 11.76 -28.03 -14.33
CA ASP A 63 12.79 -28.83 -14.98
C ASP A 63 12.20 -29.53 -16.21
N ALA A 64 12.46 -29.00 -17.40
CA ALA A 64 11.90 -29.55 -18.64
C ALA A 64 12.74 -29.22 -19.86
N LYS A 65 12.50 -29.99 -20.94
CA LYS A 65 13.05 -29.69 -22.27
C LYS A 65 12.47 -28.38 -22.82
N ALA A 66 13.28 -27.66 -23.59
CA ALA A 66 12.92 -26.40 -24.21
C ALA A 66 13.53 -26.32 -25.63
N ASP A 67 12.81 -25.73 -26.58
CA ASP A 67 13.25 -25.56 -27.97
C ASP A 67 12.60 -24.30 -28.52
N ASN A 68 13.41 -23.28 -28.87
CA ASN A 68 12.95 -22.00 -29.43
C ASN A 68 11.79 -21.36 -28.64
N VAL A 69 11.95 -21.25 -27.31
CA VAL A 69 10.88 -20.85 -26.40
C VAL A 69 11.37 -19.91 -25.31
N LEU A 70 10.46 -19.09 -24.79
CA LEU A 70 10.64 -18.30 -23.57
C LEU A 70 10.00 -19.04 -22.39
N VAL A 71 10.84 -19.57 -21.51
CA VAL A 71 10.43 -20.17 -20.23
C VAL A 71 10.28 -19.06 -19.19
N THR A 72 9.20 -19.07 -18.42
CA THR A 72 9.00 -18.09 -17.33
C THR A 72 8.54 -18.76 -16.04
N SER A 73 8.95 -18.22 -14.90
CA SER A 73 8.41 -18.64 -13.60
C SER A 73 6.96 -18.21 -13.46
N SER A 74 6.14 -19.08 -12.85
CA SER A 74 4.75 -18.76 -12.53
C SER A 74 4.64 -17.71 -11.42
N LYS A 75 5.57 -17.73 -10.45
CA LYS A 75 5.61 -16.79 -9.31
C LYS A 75 6.39 -15.53 -9.66
N LYS A 76 5.83 -14.39 -9.25
CA LYS A 76 6.25 -13.04 -9.65
C LYS A 76 6.80 -12.19 -8.49
N TYR A 77 6.72 -12.70 -7.27
CA TYR A 77 7.42 -12.17 -6.11
C TYR A 77 8.91 -12.58 -6.12
N TYR A 78 9.67 -12.04 -5.17
CA TYR A 78 11.06 -12.39 -4.92
C TYR A 78 11.20 -13.88 -4.62
N VAL A 79 12.06 -14.53 -5.39
CA VAL A 79 12.61 -15.86 -5.10
C VAL A 79 14.09 -15.77 -5.38
N ASN A 80 14.91 -16.36 -4.50
CA ASN A 80 16.35 -16.47 -4.69
C ASN A 80 16.64 -17.56 -5.74
N TYR A 81 16.33 -17.26 -7.00
CA TYR A 81 16.39 -18.22 -8.10
C TYR A 81 17.83 -18.65 -8.41
N ARG A 82 18.00 -19.91 -8.79
CA ARG A 82 19.12 -20.41 -9.60
C ARG A 82 18.58 -20.88 -10.94
N LEU A 83 19.25 -20.49 -12.02
CA LEU A 83 19.00 -20.97 -13.37
C LEU A 83 20.10 -21.96 -13.75
N GLU A 84 19.73 -23.17 -14.13
CA GLU A 84 20.64 -24.16 -14.72
C GLU A 84 20.13 -24.50 -16.11
N ILE A 85 20.92 -24.19 -17.15
CA ILE A 85 20.55 -24.41 -18.54
C ILE A 85 21.50 -25.44 -19.13
N TYR A 86 20.93 -26.49 -19.71
CA TYR A 86 21.66 -27.58 -20.32
C TYR A 86 21.43 -27.59 -21.82
N ARG A 87 22.47 -27.95 -22.58
CA ARG A 87 22.41 -28.25 -24.01
C ARG A 87 23.03 -29.62 -24.23
N ASP A 88 22.29 -30.53 -24.87
CA ASP A 88 22.72 -31.92 -25.06
C ASP A 88 23.21 -32.57 -23.75
N ASP A 89 22.42 -32.39 -22.68
CA ASP A 89 22.66 -32.84 -21.30
C ASP A 89 23.93 -32.31 -20.62
N LYS A 90 24.60 -31.31 -21.22
CA LYS A 90 25.73 -30.60 -20.61
C LYS A 90 25.28 -29.26 -20.05
N LEU A 91 25.64 -28.96 -18.80
CA LEU A 91 25.39 -27.65 -18.19
C LEU A 91 26.21 -26.59 -18.94
N VAL A 92 25.52 -25.61 -19.53
CA VAL A 92 26.15 -24.51 -20.30
C VAL A 92 25.96 -23.14 -19.65
N LEU A 93 24.97 -22.99 -18.76
CA LEU A 93 24.80 -21.80 -17.95
C LEU A 93 24.34 -22.19 -16.54
N GLU A 94 25.04 -21.68 -15.53
CA GLU A 94 24.56 -21.63 -14.15
C GLU A 94 24.54 -20.17 -13.71
N HIS A 95 23.38 -19.67 -13.29
CA HIS A 95 23.23 -18.29 -12.82
C HIS A 95 22.44 -18.23 -11.52
N ASP A 96 23.10 -17.82 -10.45
CA ASP A 96 22.46 -17.49 -9.18
C ASP A 96 21.94 -16.04 -9.20
N PHE A 97 20.69 -15.85 -8.76
CA PHE A 97 20.14 -14.52 -8.57
C PHE A 97 21.04 -13.70 -7.63
N ASN A 98 21.56 -12.58 -8.14
CA ASN A 98 22.47 -11.74 -7.39
C ASN A 98 22.21 -10.25 -7.70
N PRO A 99 21.43 -9.56 -6.85
CA PRO A 99 21.05 -8.17 -7.06
C PRO A 99 22.17 -7.16 -6.72
N LYS A 100 23.29 -7.60 -6.15
CA LYS A 100 24.36 -6.72 -5.67
C LYS A 100 24.90 -5.83 -6.80
N ARG A 101 24.85 -4.51 -6.60
CA ARG A 101 25.21 -3.45 -7.56
C ARG A 101 24.47 -3.52 -8.90
N ARG A 102 23.34 -4.23 -8.95
CA ARG A 102 22.47 -4.32 -10.13
C ARG A 102 21.26 -3.40 -9.95
N LYS A 103 20.67 -2.99 -11.06
CA LYS A 103 19.46 -2.16 -11.07
C LYS A 103 18.22 -3.01 -10.85
N ILE A 104 17.46 -2.68 -9.81
CA ILE A 104 16.20 -3.33 -9.46
C ILE A 104 15.08 -2.30 -9.59
N LEU A 105 14.01 -2.68 -10.29
CA LEU A 105 12.83 -1.84 -10.43
C LEU A 105 11.73 -2.34 -9.48
N LEU A 106 11.29 -1.47 -8.57
CA LEU A 106 10.10 -1.65 -7.76
C LEU A 106 8.98 -0.80 -8.34
N GLN A 107 7.94 -1.45 -8.85
CA GLN A 107 6.85 -0.77 -9.54
C GLN A 107 5.63 -0.68 -8.63
N TYR A 108 5.24 0.55 -8.31
CA TYR A 108 4.10 0.86 -7.46
C TYR A 108 2.84 1.09 -8.29
N PRO A 109 1.64 1.11 -7.66
CA PRO A 109 0.39 1.34 -8.36
C PRO A 109 0.42 2.64 -9.16
N ALA A 110 -0.16 2.60 -10.36
CA ALA A 110 -0.16 3.72 -11.30
C ALA A 110 -1.04 4.90 -10.85
N ARG A 111 -1.91 4.67 -9.86
CA ARG A 111 -2.79 5.68 -9.27
C ARG A 111 -2.19 6.13 -7.94
N SER A 112 -2.37 7.41 -7.62
CA SER A 112 -1.96 7.98 -6.33
C SER A 112 -2.81 7.41 -5.19
N ILE A 113 -2.37 6.29 -4.61
CA ILE A 113 -2.99 5.62 -3.46
C ILE A 113 -2.05 5.79 -2.27
N ILE A 114 -2.32 6.83 -1.47
CA ILE A 114 -1.44 7.26 -0.38
C ILE A 114 -1.23 6.11 0.62
N GLY A 115 -2.31 5.47 1.08
CA GLY A 115 -2.23 4.42 2.09
C GLY A 115 -1.36 3.24 1.66
N ASP A 116 -1.70 2.62 0.52
CA ASP A 116 -0.96 1.47 -0.03
C ASP A 116 0.52 1.79 -0.25
N THR A 117 0.82 2.97 -0.82
CA THR A 117 2.20 3.39 -1.09
C THR A 117 2.97 3.60 0.22
N VAL A 118 2.39 4.32 1.18
CA VAL A 118 3.04 4.58 2.48
C VAL A 118 3.19 3.31 3.30
N ALA A 119 2.26 2.36 3.23
CA ALA A 119 2.38 1.05 3.87
C ALA A 119 3.55 0.23 3.30
N ALA A 120 3.83 0.37 2.00
CA ALA A 120 4.80 -0.44 1.29
C ALA A 120 6.21 0.18 1.20
N PHE A 121 6.32 1.51 1.19
CA PHE A 121 7.53 2.16 0.69
C PHE A 121 8.79 1.92 1.54
N GLY A 122 8.65 1.84 2.87
CA GLY A 122 9.76 1.57 3.79
C GLY A 122 10.56 0.32 3.39
N TYR A 123 9.89 -0.70 2.85
CA TYR A 123 10.53 -1.94 2.40
C TYR A 123 11.44 -1.76 1.18
N SER A 124 11.25 -0.73 0.35
CA SER A 124 12.17 -0.43 -0.76
C SER A 124 13.59 -0.19 -0.26
N ARG A 125 13.72 0.59 0.83
CA ARG A 125 15.01 0.89 1.48
C ARG A 125 15.60 -0.36 2.13
N VAL A 126 14.78 -1.15 2.82
CA VAL A 126 15.23 -2.40 3.45
C VAL A 126 15.79 -3.34 2.38
N PHE A 127 15.06 -3.52 1.28
CA PHE A 127 15.51 -4.32 0.14
C PHE A 127 16.81 -3.79 -0.45
N GLN A 128 16.91 -2.47 -0.67
CA GLN A 128 18.11 -1.81 -1.17
C GLN A 128 19.36 -2.14 -0.34
N TYR A 129 19.29 -1.92 0.97
CA TYR A 129 20.43 -2.11 1.85
C TYR A 129 20.77 -3.58 2.08
N LEU A 130 19.77 -4.44 2.28
CA LEU A 130 19.96 -5.88 2.48
C LEU A 130 20.70 -6.52 1.28
N HIS A 131 20.32 -6.11 0.07
CA HIS A 131 20.84 -6.67 -1.17
C HIS A 131 22.00 -5.88 -1.78
N ASN A 132 22.33 -4.71 -1.24
CA ASN A 132 23.33 -3.78 -1.79
C ASN A 132 23.12 -3.54 -3.29
N CYS A 133 21.89 -3.20 -3.67
CA CYS A 133 21.46 -3.01 -5.06
C CYS A 133 21.07 -1.55 -5.34
N GLU A 134 20.94 -1.20 -6.62
CA GLU A 134 20.48 0.12 -7.06
C GLU A 134 18.96 0.05 -7.28
N VAL A 135 18.18 0.67 -6.39
CA VAL A 135 16.71 0.59 -6.42
C VAL A 135 16.11 1.78 -7.16
N TYR A 136 15.30 1.47 -8.16
CA TYR A 136 14.43 2.41 -8.85
C TYR A 136 12.99 2.17 -8.42
N CYS A 137 12.28 3.21 -8.02
CA CYS A 137 10.85 3.14 -7.69
C CYS A 137 10.03 3.91 -8.74
N ALA A 138 9.22 3.19 -9.51
CA ALA A 138 8.28 3.78 -10.46
C ALA A 138 6.94 4.04 -9.77
N MET A 139 6.54 5.31 -9.64
CA MET A 139 5.33 5.71 -8.90
C MET A 139 4.78 7.07 -9.31
N ASP A 140 3.64 7.46 -8.73
CA ASP A 140 3.05 8.79 -8.89
C ASP A 140 4.02 9.89 -8.43
N SER A 141 4.22 10.90 -9.27
CA SER A 141 5.23 11.94 -9.06
C SER A 141 5.00 12.78 -7.80
N LYS A 142 3.74 12.93 -7.36
CA LYS A 142 3.41 13.65 -6.11
C LYS A 142 3.87 12.86 -4.87
N LEU A 143 3.72 11.55 -4.89
CA LEU A 143 4.22 10.67 -3.82
C LEU A 143 5.75 10.56 -3.87
N ALA A 144 6.34 10.48 -5.08
CA ALA A 144 7.79 10.52 -5.24
C ALA A 144 8.41 11.79 -4.66
N ALA A 145 7.82 12.96 -4.95
CA ALA A 145 8.28 14.24 -4.42
C ALA A 145 8.23 14.29 -2.88
N LEU A 146 7.20 13.68 -2.27
CA LEU A 146 7.02 13.60 -0.83
C LEU A 146 8.07 12.72 -0.15
N LEU A 147 8.45 11.62 -0.80
CA LEU A 147 9.36 10.60 -0.24
C LEU A 147 10.84 10.94 -0.47
N LYS A 148 11.17 11.56 -1.61
CA LYS A 148 12.56 11.85 -2.01
C LYS A 148 13.43 12.51 -0.93
N PRO A 149 12.95 13.50 -0.14
CA PRO A 149 13.76 14.11 0.93
C PRO A 149 14.14 13.15 2.05
N SER A 150 13.30 12.16 2.32
CA SER A 150 13.59 11.11 3.31
C SER A 150 14.49 10.02 2.73
N TYR A 151 14.45 9.77 1.41
CA TYR A 151 15.10 8.64 0.74
C TYR A 151 15.99 9.08 -0.44
N PRO A 152 17.10 9.80 -0.19
CA PRO A 152 17.94 10.37 -1.24
C PRO A 152 18.65 9.32 -2.12
N ASP A 153 18.89 8.12 -1.59
CA ASP A 153 19.60 7.04 -2.28
C ASP A 153 18.69 6.18 -3.17
N ILE A 154 17.38 6.44 -3.19
CA ILE A 154 16.42 5.74 -4.06
C ILE A 154 16.18 6.57 -5.32
N HIS A 155 16.22 5.92 -6.48
CA HIS A 155 15.91 6.58 -7.75
C HIS A 155 14.40 6.57 -8.00
N PHE A 156 13.76 7.73 -7.92
CA PHE A 156 12.34 7.87 -8.25
C PHE A 156 12.17 8.15 -9.75
N ILE A 157 11.26 7.42 -10.39
CA ILE A 157 10.91 7.59 -11.81
C ILE A 157 9.39 7.58 -11.98
N ASP A 158 8.89 8.10 -13.10
CA ASP A 158 7.45 8.12 -13.35
C ASP A 158 6.93 6.71 -13.67
N VAL A 159 5.64 6.49 -13.41
CA VAL A 159 4.94 5.26 -13.80
C VAL A 159 5.14 4.98 -15.30
N GLY A 160 5.52 3.76 -15.63
CA GLY A 160 5.76 3.33 -17.02
C GLY A 160 7.15 3.65 -17.55
N GLN A 161 7.95 4.46 -16.85
CA GLN A 161 9.37 4.60 -17.16
C GLN A 161 10.13 3.35 -16.69
N ARG A 162 11.14 2.98 -17.48
CA ARG A 162 12.00 1.82 -17.21
C ARG A 162 13.45 2.17 -17.59
N PRO A 163 14.38 2.18 -16.64
CA PRO A 163 15.80 2.35 -16.96
C PRO A 163 16.30 1.24 -17.88
N ARG A 164 17.36 1.49 -18.64
CA ARG A 164 18.03 0.43 -19.40
C ARG A 164 18.73 -0.54 -18.44
N ASN A 165 18.84 -1.80 -18.85
CA ASN A 165 19.58 -2.85 -18.16
C ASN A 165 19.08 -3.13 -16.72
N ILE A 166 17.76 -3.07 -16.49
CA ILE A 166 17.17 -3.56 -15.23
C ILE A 166 17.38 -5.06 -15.13
N TYR A 167 17.94 -5.49 -14.01
CA TYR A 167 18.22 -6.90 -13.72
C TYR A 167 16.97 -7.65 -13.24
N ALA A 168 16.18 -7.02 -12.36
CA ALA A 168 14.94 -7.58 -11.83
C ALA A 168 13.86 -6.52 -11.66
N THR A 169 12.60 -6.94 -11.76
CA THR A 169 11.44 -6.08 -11.54
C THR A 169 10.43 -6.77 -10.64
N TYR A 170 9.99 -6.08 -9.58
CA TYR A 170 8.93 -6.53 -8.67
C TYR A 170 7.78 -5.52 -8.65
N TYR A 171 6.56 -6.03 -8.71
CA TYR A 171 5.35 -5.23 -8.65
C TYR A 171 4.81 -5.21 -7.22
N ILE A 172 4.71 -4.00 -6.66
CA ILE A 172 4.34 -3.75 -5.28
C ILE A 172 2.89 -3.28 -5.24
N GLY A 173 2.03 -4.04 -4.57
CA GLY A 173 0.60 -3.72 -4.48
C GLY A 173 -0.20 -4.86 -3.90
N TYR A 174 -1.52 -4.76 -4.00
CA TYR A 174 -2.49 -5.75 -3.54
C TYR A 174 -3.29 -6.26 -4.74
N PHE A 175 -3.05 -7.52 -5.11
CA PHE A 175 -3.58 -8.08 -6.35
C PHE A 175 -4.80 -8.96 -6.13
N PHE A 176 -5.73 -8.89 -7.08
CA PHE A 176 -6.93 -9.70 -7.19
C PHE A 176 -6.92 -10.47 -8.53
N PRO A 177 -7.55 -11.64 -8.63
CA PRO A 177 -8.20 -12.36 -7.54
C PRO A 177 -7.19 -12.89 -6.52
N CYS A 178 -7.53 -12.84 -5.24
CA CYS A 178 -6.57 -13.18 -4.18
C CYS A 178 -6.12 -14.65 -4.25
N SER A 179 -6.97 -15.53 -4.81
CA SER A 179 -6.74 -16.98 -4.93
C SER A 179 -5.58 -17.37 -5.84
N GLU A 180 -5.16 -16.50 -6.78
CA GLU A 180 -4.12 -16.84 -7.76
C GLU A 180 -2.72 -16.99 -7.16
N ARG A 181 -2.42 -16.25 -6.08
CA ARG A 181 -1.11 -16.30 -5.40
C ARG A 181 0.08 -16.19 -6.36
N ILE A 182 -0.07 -15.42 -7.43
CA ILE A 182 0.98 -15.19 -8.44
C ILE A 182 1.99 -14.17 -7.91
N TYR A 183 1.47 -13.05 -7.40
CA TYR A 183 2.25 -11.92 -6.91
C TYR A 183 2.52 -11.95 -5.41
N HIS A 184 1.73 -12.70 -4.65
CA HIS A 184 1.92 -12.83 -3.21
C HIS A 184 2.18 -14.29 -2.83
N PRO A 185 3.19 -14.59 -2.00
CA PRO A 185 3.37 -15.93 -1.44
C PRO A 185 2.30 -16.27 -0.40
N THR A 186 1.78 -15.26 0.32
CA THR A 186 0.74 -15.39 1.36
C THR A 186 -0.49 -14.54 1.03
N ASP A 187 -1.63 -14.81 1.66
CA ASP A 187 -2.81 -13.96 1.51
C ASP A 187 -2.63 -12.65 2.29
N TRP A 188 -2.60 -11.52 1.60
CA TRP A 188 -2.50 -10.22 2.25
C TRP A 188 -3.66 -9.94 3.21
N ARG A 189 -4.83 -10.58 3.00
CA ARG A 189 -5.99 -10.48 3.91
C ARG A 189 -5.71 -11.10 5.28
N ILE A 190 -4.80 -12.07 5.34
CA ILE A 190 -4.47 -12.82 6.57
C ILE A 190 -3.26 -12.17 7.28
N VAL A 191 -2.23 -11.79 6.53
CA VAL A 191 -0.97 -11.28 7.12
C VAL A 191 -0.95 -9.76 7.31
N GLY A 192 -1.91 -9.05 6.71
CA GLY A 192 -1.98 -7.59 6.73
C GLY A 192 -1.23 -6.93 5.57
N LEU A 193 -1.46 -5.62 5.42
CA LEU A 193 -0.97 -4.86 4.28
C LEU A 193 0.56 -4.83 4.23
N GLN A 194 1.21 -4.56 5.36
CA GLN A 194 2.67 -4.43 5.44
C GLN A 194 3.42 -5.76 5.25
N ASN A 195 3.06 -6.80 6.01
CA ASN A 195 3.75 -8.09 5.94
C ASN A 195 3.62 -8.74 4.57
N SER A 196 2.51 -8.50 3.86
CA SER A 196 2.36 -8.91 2.46
C SER A 196 3.43 -8.32 1.55
N ILE A 197 3.81 -7.05 1.74
CA ILE A 197 4.87 -6.39 0.96
C ILE A 197 6.24 -6.97 1.33
N ALA A 198 6.49 -7.20 2.63
CA ALA A 198 7.70 -7.89 3.06
C ALA A 198 7.83 -9.25 2.36
N ALA A 199 6.74 -10.01 2.31
CA ALA A 199 6.69 -11.31 1.67
C ALA A 199 6.87 -11.25 0.14
N ILE A 200 6.31 -10.23 -0.55
CA ILE A 200 6.59 -9.98 -1.98
C ILE A 200 8.09 -9.81 -2.24
N LEU A 201 8.80 -9.15 -1.34
CA LEU A 201 10.21 -8.81 -1.48
C LEU A 201 11.15 -9.84 -0.82
N GLY A 202 10.62 -10.91 -0.23
CA GLY A 202 11.41 -11.92 0.48
C GLY A 202 12.12 -11.37 1.72
N LEU A 203 11.55 -10.34 2.34
CA LEU A 203 12.06 -9.71 3.55
C LEU A 203 11.44 -10.33 4.80
N LYS A 204 12.05 -10.05 5.96
CA LYS A 204 11.47 -10.41 7.24
C LYS A 204 10.15 -9.66 7.45
N GLU A 205 9.13 -10.35 7.93
CA GLU A 205 7.81 -9.79 8.24
C GLU A 205 7.87 -8.95 9.52
N GLU A 206 8.29 -7.70 9.39
CA GLU A 206 8.35 -6.71 10.46
C GLU A 206 7.73 -5.40 9.97
N GLU A 207 6.95 -4.73 10.81
CA GLU A 207 6.40 -3.41 10.49
C GLU A 207 7.52 -2.39 10.28
N ILE A 208 7.54 -1.75 9.10
CA ILE A 208 8.53 -0.72 8.76
C ILE A 208 7.81 0.60 8.51
N ARG A 209 8.04 1.56 9.41
CA ARG A 209 7.52 2.92 9.24
C ARG A 209 8.20 3.63 8.07
N THR A 210 7.42 3.93 7.03
CA THR A 210 7.84 4.85 5.98
C THR A 210 8.06 6.24 6.58
N GLU A 211 9.24 6.81 6.40
CA GLU A 211 9.62 8.11 6.95
C GLU A 211 9.22 9.23 5.98
N ILE A 212 8.41 10.18 6.44
CA ILE A 212 8.09 11.37 5.65
C ILE A 212 8.41 12.60 6.48
N LYS A 213 9.27 13.46 5.94
CA LYS A 213 9.72 14.68 6.60
C LYS A 213 8.83 15.86 6.21
N GLN A 214 8.56 16.71 7.20
CA GLN A 214 8.12 18.08 6.98
C GLN A 214 9.22 18.87 6.28
N ASP A 215 8.84 19.77 5.37
CA ASP A 215 9.75 20.72 4.72
C ASP A 215 9.70 22.10 5.40
N LYS A 216 8.70 22.32 6.27
CA LYS A 216 8.58 23.50 7.13
C LYS A 216 8.67 23.06 8.59
N ALA A 217 9.70 23.50 9.28
CA ALA A 217 9.88 23.23 10.70
C ALA A 217 9.08 24.19 11.60
N GLU A 218 8.65 25.34 11.07
CA GLU A 218 7.93 26.35 11.84
C GLU A 218 6.43 26.06 11.95
N ARG A 219 5.96 26.04 13.19
CA ARG A 219 4.54 25.85 13.51
C ARG A 219 3.73 27.09 13.12
N THR A 220 2.85 26.95 12.14
CA THR A 220 1.97 28.04 11.68
C THR A 220 0.78 28.28 12.62
N ILE A 221 0.12 27.22 13.11
CA ILE A 221 -1.01 27.31 14.03
C ILE A 221 -0.50 27.23 15.47
N LYS A 222 -0.61 28.33 16.22
CA LYS A 222 -0.05 28.41 17.59
C LYS A 222 -0.85 27.61 18.60
N GLU A 223 -2.18 27.59 18.49
CA GLU A 223 -3.04 26.88 19.42
C GLU A 223 -2.84 25.35 19.31
N PRO A 224 -3.09 24.57 20.38
CA PRO A 224 -3.17 23.12 20.29
C PRO A 224 -4.24 22.68 19.30
N TYR A 225 -3.92 21.71 18.44
CA TYR A 225 -4.89 21.20 17.48
C TYR A 225 -4.72 19.72 17.20
N VAL A 226 -5.83 19.12 16.77
CA VAL A 226 -5.94 17.74 16.32
C VAL A 226 -6.39 17.75 14.87
N CYS A 227 -5.71 16.95 14.04
CA CYS A 227 -6.15 16.70 12.68
C CYS A 227 -7.08 15.50 12.62
N ILE A 228 -8.15 15.60 11.83
CA ILE A 228 -9.08 14.51 11.58
C ILE A 228 -9.23 14.22 10.08
N ALA A 229 -9.50 12.96 9.75
CA ALA A 229 -9.90 12.54 8.41
C ALA A 229 -11.11 11.60 8.49
N ALA A 230 -12.22 12.07 7.93
CA ALA A 230 -13.52 11.41 7.95
C ALA A 230 -13.93 10.83 6.59
N GLN A 231 -13.17 11.08 5.50
CA GLN A 231 -13.47 10.56 4.17
C GLN A 231 -12.67 9.28 3.85
N ALA A 232 -13.26 8.42 3.02
CA ALA A 232 -12.65 7.17 2.57
C ALA A 232 -13.19 6.73 1.20
N THR A 233 -12.56 5.73 0.59
CA THR A 233 -12.88 5.26 -0.77
C THR A 233 -14.04 4.26 -0.84
N SER A 234 -14.57 3.81 0.29
CA SER A 234 -15.72 2.90 0.38
C SER A 234 -16.49 3.21 1.67
N GLN A 235 -17.82 3.12 1.62
CA GLN A 235 -18.71 3.38 2.76
C GLN A 235 -18.39 2.50 3.97
N ALA A 236 -17.88 1.28 3.76
CA ALA A 236 -17.54 0.39 4.86
C ALA A 236 -16.38 0.91 5.72
N LYS A 237 -15.50 1.74 5.15
CA LYS A 237 -14.38 2.37 5.88
C LYS A 237 -14.82 3.57 6.72
N TYR A 238 -15.99 4.15 6.45
CA TYR A 238 -16.50 5.29 7.21
C TYR A 238 -16.87 4.87 8.63
N TRP A 239 -16.79 5.83 9.56
CA TRP A 239 -17.41 5.68 10.86
C TRP A 239 -18.91 5.97 10.73
N ASN A 240 -19.69 4.92 10.51
CA ASN A 240 -21.13 5.03 10.21
C ASN A 240 -22.01 5.32 11.46
N ASN A 241 -21.42 5.63 12.62
CA ASN A 241 -22.20 6.06 13.77
C ASN A 241 -22.73 7.49 13.54
N PRO A 242 -24.05 7.73 13.57
CA PRO A 242 -24.65 9.01 13.17
C PRO A 242 -24.24 10.19 14.06
N THR A 243 -23.83 9.93 15.31
CA THR A 243 -23.41 10.99 16.25
C THR A 243 -21.92 10.94 16.58
N GLY A 244 -21.20 9.96 16.04
CA GLY A 244 -19.82 9.66 16.41
C GLY A 244 -18.90 10.86 16.22
N TRP A 245 -18.75 11.30 14.97
CA TRP A 245 -17.90 12.44 14.64
C TRP A 245 -18.35 13.73 15.31
N MET A 246 -19.65 14.04 15.30
CA MET A 246 -20.19 15.26 15.92
C MET A 246 -19.81 15.36 17.41
N LYS A 247 -20.02 14.28 18.17
CA LYS A 247 -19.67 14.26 19.60
C LYS A 247 -18.16 14.27 19.83
N THR A 248 -17.38 13.60 18.98
CA THR A 248 -15.91 13.60 19.10
C THR A 248 -15.31 14.98 18.80
N VAL A 249 -15.81 15.69 17.78
CA VAL A 249 -15.39 17.06 17.48
C VAL A 249 -15.72 18.00 18.64
N GLN A 250 -16.94 17.93 19.16
CA GLN A 250 -17.35 18.72 20.32
C GLN A 250 -16.45 18.43 21.53
N TYR A 251 -16.22 17.15 21.84
CA TYR A 251 -15.38 16.72 22.94
C TYR A 251 -13.95 17.28 22.86
N LEU A 252 -13.33 17.19 21.68
CA LEU A 252 -11.98 17.73 21.47
C LEU A 252 -11.95 19.26 21.66
N LYS A 253 -12.98 19.97 21.21
CA LYS A 253 -13.11 21.42 21.44
C LYS A 253 -13.30 21.77 22.91
N ASP A 254 -14.10 20.99 23.64
CA ASP A 254 -14.29 21.17 25.08
C ASP A 254 -12.97 20.97 25.85
N LYS A 255 -12.08 20.11 25.31
CA LYS A 255 -10.68 19.95 25.72
C LYS A 255 -9.73 21.06 25.24
N GLY A 256 -10.24 22.13 24.64
CA GLY A 256 -9.43 23.28 24.20
C GLY A 256 -8.67 23.07 22.89
N TYR A 257 -8.95 22.01 22.13
CA TYR A 257 -8.35 21.80 20.82
C TYR A 257 -9.09 22.54 19.71
N ARG A 258 -8.32 23.10 18.77
CA ARG A 258 -8.80 23.28 17.40
C ARG A 258 -8.89 21.93 16.71
N VAL A 259 -9.94 21.70 15.92
CA VAL A 259 -10.19 20.40 15.27
C VAL A 259 -10.25 20.61 13.76
N LEU A 260 -9.20 20.17 13.06
CA LEU A 260 -9.00 20.48 11.65
C LEU A 260 -9.33 19.26 10.79
N CYS A 261 -10.34 19.36 9.93
CA CYS A 261 -10.65 18.30 8.96
C CYS A 261 -9.79 18.47 7.72
N ILE A 262 -8.91 17.51 7.44
CA ILE A 262 -7.88 17.63 6.39
C ILE A 262 -8.13 16.74 5.17
N ASP A 263 -9.35 16.21 5.04
CA ASP A 263 -9.76 15.37 3.93
C ASP A 263 -9.58 16.08 2.57
N LYS A 264 -9.39 15.29 1.50
CA LYS A 264 -9.32 15.85 0.16
C LYS A 264 -10.64 16.48 -0.27
N GLU A 265 -11.74 15.77 -0.05
CA GLU A 265 -13.08 16.19 -0.46
C GLU A 265 -13.88 16.63 0.76
N ARG A 266 -14.58 17.76 0.66
CA ARG A 266 -15.49 18.20 1.72
C ARG A 266 -16.70 17.29 1.87
N ASN A 267 -17.20 16.80 0.74
CA ASN A 267 -18.31 15.85 0.65
C ASN A 267 -17.89 14.72 -0.31
N HIS A 268 -18.01 13.47 0.13
CA HIS A 268 -17.71 12.31 -0.70
C HIS A 268 -18.75 11.21 -0.52
N GLY A 269 -19.08 10.55 -1.62
CA GLY A 269 -20.18 9.62 -1.67
C GLY A 269 -20.44 9.11 -3.09
N LEU A 270 -21.39 8.18 -3.19
CA LEU A 270 -21.89 7.66 -4.45
C LEU A 270 -23.38 7.36 -4.31
N GLY A 271 -24.16 7.69 -5.34
CA GLY A 271 -25.61 7.50 -5.33
C GLY A 271 -26.27 8.34 -4.22
N SER A 272 -27.08 7.70 -3.37
CA SER A 272 -27.76 8.34 -2.24
C SER A 272 -26.91 8.41 -0.96
N ARG A 273 -25.75 7.74 -0.92
CA ARG A 273 -24.85 7.78 0.25
C ARG A 273 -23.85 8.92 0.10
N TRP A 274 -23.98 9.92 0.94
CA TRP A 274 -23.06 11.05 1.03
C TRP A 274 -22.59 11.26 2.45
N ASN A 275 -21.30 11.56 2.59
CA ASN A 275 -20.65 11.85 3.86
C ASN A 275 -20.04 13.25 3.76
N SER A 276 -20.45 14.13 4.66
CA SER A 276 -19.95 15.50 4.75
C SER A 276 -18.86 15.61 5.80
N ILE A 277 -18.04 16.66 5.67
CA ILE A 277 -17.16 17.13 6.73
C ILE A 277 -17.90 17.11 8.09
N PRO A 278 -17.29 16.58 9.16
CA PRO A 278 -17.87 16.57 10.50
C PRO A 278 -18.31 17.97 10.95
N TYR A 279 -19.55 18.08 11.43
CA TYR A 279 -20.07 19.34 11.96
C TYR A 279 -19.17 19.87 13.08
N GLY A 280 -18.86 21.17 13.02
CA GLY A 280 -17.99 21.84 13.96
C GLY A 280 -16.49 21.75 13.65
N ALA A 281 -16.03 20.83 12.79
CA ALA A 281 -14.62 20.81 12.40
C ALA A 281 -14.29 22.02 11.53
N GLU A 282 -13.08 22.54 11.67
CA GLU A 282 -12.56 23.59 10.79
C GLU A 282 -12.27 23.01 9.41
N ASP A 283 -12.64 23.75 8.37
CA ASP A 283 -12.55 23.29 6.98
C ASP A 283 -11.14 23.51 6.44
N PHE A 284 -10.30 22.50 6.61
CA PHE A 284 -8.98 22.40 5.99
C PHE A 284 -9.03 21.41 4.81
N THR A 285 -10.23 21.15 4.26
CA THR A 285 -10.39 20.19 3.17
C THR A 285 -9.86 20.75 1.85
N GLY A 286 -9.70 19.89 0.85
CA GLY A 286 -9.29 20.29 -0.50
C GLY A 286 -8.09 19.48 -1.02
N ALA A 287 -7.89 19.56 -2.33
CA ALA A 287 -6.81 18.87 -3.04
C ALA A 287 -5.47 19.63 -2.95
N HIS A 288 -5.04 19.95 -1.72
CA HIS A 288 -3.75 20.58 -1.46
C HIS A 288 -2.57 19.61 -1.72
N PRO A 289 -1.37 20.13 -1.99
CA PRO A 289 -0.14 19.34 -1.99
C PRO A 289 -0.01 18.48 -0.72
N LEU A 290 0.42 17.22 -0.87
CA LEU A 290 0.60 16.32 0.27
C LEU A 290 1.60 16.85 1.30
N GLN A 291 2.61 17.60 0.86
CA GLN A 291 3.59 18.24 1.74
C GLN A 291 2.94 19.25 2.69
N GLU A 292 1.92 20.00 2.26
CA GLU A 292 1.16 20.89 3.14
C GLU A 292 0.41 20.09 4.23
N ARG A 293 -0.12 18.92 3.86
CA ARG A 293 -0.77 18.00 4.82
C ARG A 293 0.24 17.44 5.81
N VAL A 294 1.43 17.06 5.35
CA VAL A 294 2.53 16.61 6.23
C VAL A 294 2.89 17.68 7.24
N ASN A 295 3.09 18.93 6.82
CA ASN A 295 3.47 20.01 7.73
C ASN A 295 2.37 20.29 8.77
N LEU A 296 1.10 20.23 8.37
CA LEU A 296 -0.03 20.38 9.29
C LEU A 296 -0.10 19.22 10.27
N ILE A 297 0.04 17.98 9.83
CA ILE A 297 0.04 16.82 10.71
C ILE A 297 1.26 16.84 11.66
N TYR A 298 2.43 17.25 11.16
CA TYR A 298 3.68 17.31 11.93
C TYR A 298 3.58 18.21 13.17
N HIS A 299 2.73 19.23 13.14
CA HIS A 299 2.54 20.13 14.28
C HIS A 299 1.25 19.85 15.08
N ALA A 300 0.41 18.91 14.65
CA ALA A 300 -0.73 18.44 15.44
C ALA A 300 -0.23 17.65 16.68
N ASP A 301 -1.05 17.66 17.74
CA ASP A 301 -0.75 16.89 18.95
C ASP A 301 -0.95 15.38 18.70
N PHE A 302 -2.02 15.03 17.97
CA PHE A 302 -2.30 13.68 17.48
C PHE A 302 -3.28 13.73 16.30
N PHE A 303 -3.56 12.56 15.72
CA PHE A 303 -4.46 12.40 14.59
C PHE A 303 -5.61 11.43 14.90
N VAL A 304 -6.82 11.71 14.42
CA VAL A 304 -7.97 10.81 14.52
C VAL A 304 -8.50 10.52 13.12
N GLY A 305 -8.51 9.25 12.70
CA GLY A 305 -8.93 8.92 11.35
C GLY A 305 -9.44 7.50 11.17
N LEU A 306 -9.77 7.21 9.92
CA LEU A 306 -10.30 5.92 9.47
C LEU A 306 -9.17 4.99 9.03
N SER A 307 -9.51 3.79 8.57
CA SER A 307 -8.61 2.93 7.79
C SER A 307 -8.40 3.49 6.35
N SER A 308 -7.86 4.71 6.25
CA SER A 308 -7.64 5.46 5.00
C SER A 308 -6.21 5.99 4.90
N GLY A 309 -5.84 6.51 3.72
CA GLY A 309 -4.48 6.95 3.44
C GLY A 309 -3.94 8.08 4.34
N LEU A 310 -4.81 8.92 4.90
CA LEU A 310 -4.36 10.00 5.79
C LEU A 310 -3.91 9.48 7.16
N SER A 311 -4.46 8.37 7.65
CA SER A 311 -3.94 7.70 8.85
C SER A 311 -2.53 7.15 8.63
N TRP A 312 -2.26 6.58 7.45
CA TRP A 312 -0.92 6.15 7.06
C TRP A 312 0.05 7.33 6.96
N LEU A 313 -0.40 8.45 6.38
CA LEU A 313 0.41 9.67 6.31
C LEU A 313 0.76 10.19 7.72
N ALA A 314 -0.22 10.23 8.63
CA ALA A 314 0.02 10.67 10.00
C ALA A 314 0.99 9.74 10.76
N TRP A 315 0.85 8.43 10.57
CA TRP A 315 1.79 7.46 11.11
C TRP A 315 3.20 7.64 10.54
N ALA A 316 3.34 7.84 9.23
CA ALA A 316 4.63 8.06 8.57
C ALA A 316 5.34 9.35 9.00
N VAL A 317 4.58 10.38 9.38
CA VAL A 317 5.09 11.63 9.99
C VAL A 317 5.49 11.42 11.47
N GLY A 318 5.15 10.26 12.04
CA GLY A 318 5.49 9.88 13.41
C GLY A 318 4.51 10.39 14.45
N LYS A 319 3.27 10.66 14.07
CA LYS A 319 2.23 11.12 14.99
C LYS A 319 1.46 9.98 15.63
N PRO A 320 1.03 10.12 16.90
CA PRO A 320 0.04 9.24 17.50
C PRO A 320 -1.27 9.26 16.70
N VAL A 321 -1.79 8.07 16.38
CA VAL A 321 -3.00 7.92 15.55
C VAL A 321 -4.07 7.12 16.30
N VAL A 322 -5.21 7.75 16.56
CA VAL A 322 -6.46 7.05 16.91
C VAL A 322 -7.11 6.56 15.62
N MET A 323 -7.18 5.25 15.42
CA MET A 323 -7.71 4.65 14.19
C MET A 323 -9.05 3.97 14.42
N ILE A 324 -10.10 4.49 13.80
CA ILE A 324 -11.47 3.96 13.87
C ILE A 324 -11.72 3.06 12.66
N SER A 325 -11.90 1.76 12.90
CA SER A 325 -12.31 0.81 11.85
C SER A 325 -12.89 -0.47 12.45
N GLY A 326 -14.05 -0.89 11.96
CA GLY A 326 -14.58 -2.24 12.19
C GLY A 326 -14.55 -3.11 10.94
N PHE A 327 -14.29 -2.50 9.78
CA PHE A 327 -14.23 -3.16 8.48
C PHE A 327 -12.98 -4.03 8.31
N THR A 328 -11.88 -3.60 8.93
CA THR A 328 -10.59 -4.29 8.97
C THR A 328 -10.29 -4.78 10.39
N LEU A 329 -9.55 -5.87 10.51
CA LEU A 329 -8.95 -6.30 11.78
C LEU A 329 -7.67 -5.50 12.08
N PRO A 330 -7.23 -5.37 13.34
CA PRO A 330 -6.04 -4.58 13.68
C PRO A 330 -4.73 -5.00 12.99
N ILE A 331 -4.62 -6.25 12.56
CA ILE A 331 -3.46 -6.75 11.80
C ILE A 331 -3.33 -6.13 10.41
N ASN A 332 -4.39 -5.50 9.90
CA ASN A 332 -4.42 -5.03 8.52
C ASN A 332 -3.58 -3.77 8.29
N GLU A 333 -3.61 -2.83 9.24
CA GLU A 333 -2.88 -1.56 9.16
C GLU A 333 -1.55 -1.61 9.92
N PHE A 334 -0.98 -0.44 10.20
CA PHE A 334 0.12 -0.30 11.15
C PHE A 334 -0.37 -0.44 12.60
N TYR A 335 0.52 -0.87 13.49
CA TYR A 335 0.25 -0.92 14.91
C TYR A 335 0.08 0.49 15.48
N THR A 336 -1.04 0.68 16.18
CA THR A 336 -1.23 1.80 17.09
C THR A 336 -1.91 1.26 18.35
N PRO A 337 -1.44 1.64 19.55
CA PRO A 337 -2.14 1.27 20.79
C PRO A 337 -3.55 1.90 20.84
N TYR A 338 -3.84 2.89 19.98
CA TYR A 338 -5.08 3.65 19.92
C TYR A 338 -6.04 3.18 18.81
N ARG A 339 -5.99 1.89 18.47
CA ARG A 339 -6.93 1.26 17.53
C ARG A 339 -8.32 1.10 18.18
N VAL A 340 -9.36 1.58 17.51
CA VAL A 340 -10.77 1.49 17.95
C VAL A 340 -11.57 0.55 17.05
N ILE A 341 -12.03 -0.56 17.63
CA ILE A 341 -12.84 -1.60 16.96
C ILE A 341 -13.86 -2.17 17.94
N ASN A 342 -15.03 -2.56 17.44
CA ASN A 342 -16.04 -3.29 18.22
C ASN A 342 -16.12 -4.74 17.73
N TYR A 343 -15.82 -5.70 18.59
CA TYR A 343 -15.82 -7.13 18.28
C TYR A 343 -17.16 -7.84 18.54
N HIS A 344 -18.15 -7.15 19.12
CA HIS A 344 -19.45 -7.74 19.47
C HIS A 344 -20.47 -7.72 18.32
N VAL A 345 -20.09 -7.19 17.16
CA VAL A 345 -20.89 -7.13 15.93
C VAL A 345 -20.05 -7.64 14.75
N CYS A 346 -20.65 -7.77 13.57
CA CYS A 346 -19.92 -8.07 12.33
C CYS A 346 -18.70 -7.14 12.18
N ASN A 347 -17.53 -7.73 11.91
CA ASN A 347 -16.28 -7.00 11.75
C ASN A 347 -15.32 -7.75 10.81
N GLY A 348 -14.22 -7.09 10.42
CA GLY A 348 -13.11 -7.72 9.70
C GLY A 348 -13.44 -8.19 8.28
N CYS A 349 -14.46 -7.62 7.63
CA CYS A 349 -14.90 -8.02 6.29
C CYS A 349 -13.77 -7.98 5.24
N PHE A 350 -12.82 -7.04 5.36
CA PHE A 350 -11.69 -6.93 4.42
C PHE A 350 -10.65 -8.05 4.59
N ASN A 351 -10.59 -8.64 5.78
CA ASN A 351 -9.64 -9.69 6.13
C ASN A 351 -10.22 -11.10 5.96
N ASP A 352 -11.50 -11.22 5.60
CA ASP A 352 -12.16 -12.50 5.42
C ASP A 352 -11.81 -13.11 4.05
N SER A 353 -11.02 -14.18 4.07
CA SER A 353 -10.51 -14.81 2.84
C SER A 353 -11.59 -15.49 2.00
N ARG A 354 -12.80 -15.68 2.54
CA ARG A 354 -13.95 -16.28 1.86
C ARG A 354 -14.69 -15.30 0.95
N VAL A 355 -14.43 -13.99 1.09
CA VAL A 355 -15.06 -12.94 0.30
C VAL A 355 -14.00 -12.08 -0.38
N GLU A 356 -14.31 -11.59 -1.57
CA GLU A 356 -13.43 -10.71 -2.32
C GLU A 356 -13.97 -9.28 -2.32
N PHE A 357 -13.08 -8.31 -2.08
CA PHE A 357 -13.45 -6.90 -2.05
C PHE A 357 -13.80 -6.40 -3.44
N SER A 358 -14.95 -5.72 -3.57
CA SER A 358 -15.36 -5.11 -4.84
C SER A 358 -15.11 -3.61 -4.85
N ASN A 359 -14.03 -3.20 -5.54
CA ASN A 359 -13.66 -1.79 -5.72
C ASN A 359 -14.71 -0.96 -6.48
N HIS A 360 -15.65 -1.62 -7.17
CA HIS A 360 -16.71 -0.98 -7.95
C HIS A 360 -18.00 -0.76 -7.14
N ASN A 361 -18.12 -1.40 -5.97
CA ASN A 361 -19.26 -1.26 -5.08
C ASN A 361 -18.87 -0.36 -3.88
N PHE A 362 -19.24 0.92 -3.95
CA PHE A 362 -18.97 1.85 -2.85
C PHE A 362 -19.58 1.41 -1.52
N GLU A 363 -20.78 0.80 -1.57
CA GLU A 363 -21.53 0.30 -0.41
C GLU A 363 -21.22 -1.16 -0.05
N TRP A 364 -20.09 -1.70 -0.51
CA TRP A 364 -19.71 -3.09 -0.29
C TRP A 364 -19.80 -3.49 1.20
N CYS A 365 -20.69 -4.43 1.48
CA CYS A 365 -20.89 -5.01 2.81
C CYS A 365 -21.28 -6.48 2.63
N PRO A 366 -20.31 -7.39 2.45
CA PRO A 366 -20.57 -8.70 1.84
C PRO A 366 -21.52 -9.59 2.64
N ARG A 367 -21.68 -9.34 3.95
CA ARG A 367 -22.52 -10.13 4.85
C ARG A 367 -23.90 -9.51 5.12
N HIS A 368 -24.05 -8.19 4.99
CA HIS A 368 -25.24 -7.46 5.47
C HIS A 368 -25.71 -6.34 4.51
N GLN A 369 -25.28 -6.35 3.25
CA GLN A 369 -25.72 -5.34 2.26
C GLN A 369 -27.25 -5.37 2.11
N ASN A 370 -27.87 -4.17 2.10
CA ASN A 370 -29.32 -3.99 2.01
C ASN A 370 -30.12 -4.59 3.19
N SER A 371 -29.52 -4.69 4.37
CA SER A 371 -30.18 -5.14 5.60
C SER A 371 -30.11 -4.08 6.71
N GLU A 372 -30.89 -4.27 7.77
CA GLU A 372 -30.84 -3.42 8.97
C GLU A 372 -29.47 -3.44 9.68
N GLN A 373 -28.65 -4.45 9.42
CA GLN A 373 -27.30 -4.65 9.97
C GLN A 373 -26.19 -4.07 9.08
N GLN A 374 -26.53 -3.44 7.95
CA GLN A 374 -25.53 -2.88 7.05
C GLN A 374 -24.63 -1.87 7.80
N PHE A 375 -23.30 -2.06 7.65
CA PHE A 375 -22.24 -1.29 8.30
C PHE A 375 -22.29 -1.28 9.84
N GLU A 376 -22.89 -2.30 10.48
CA GLU A 376 -22.90 -2.42 11.94
C GLU A 376 -21.50 -2.37 12.56
N CYS A 377 -20.50 -2.87 11.81
CA CYS A 377 -19.08 -2.86 12.15
C CYS A 377 -18.56 -1.50 12.62
N THR A 378 -19.08 -0.39 12.09
CA THR A 378 -18.71 0.96 12.54
C THR A 378 -19.88 1.76 13.12
N ARG A 379 -21.14 1.40 12.86
CA ARG A 379 -22.30 2.03 13.52
C ARG A 379 -22.27 1.86 15.03
N TYR A 380 -21.86 0.68 15.51
CA TYR A 380 -21.80 0.36 16.94
C TYR A 380 -20.47 0.68 17.61
N ILE A 381 -19.54 1.34 16.90
CA ILE A 381 -18.42 2.03 17.57
C ILE A 381 -18.97 3.35 18.11
N THR A 382 -19.10 3.45 19.43
CA THR A 382 -19.70 4.62 20.07
C THR A 382 -18.68 5.75 20.25
N HIS A 383 -19.18 6.97 20.37
CA HIS A 383 -18.33 8.10 20.75
C HIS A 383 -17.61 7.85 22.08
N GLN A 384 -18.27 7.22 23.07
CA GLN A 384 -17.66 6.93 24.38
C GLN A 384 -16.41 6.05 24.25
N GLN A 385 -16.43 5.05 23.35
CA GLN A 385 -15.27 4.20 23.09
C GLN A 385 -14.10 5.01 22.47
N VAL A 386 -14.41 5.87 21.50
CA VAL A 386 -13.42 6.75 20.87
C VAL A 386 -12.86 7.76 21.86
N ARG A 387 -13.72 8.40 22.66
CA ARG A 387 -13.33 9.31 23.74
C ARG A 387 -12.39 8.63 24.73
N ALA A 388 -12.74 7.46 25.25
CA ALA A 388 -11.88 6.75 26.20
C ALA A 388 -10.50 6.43 25.60
N THR A 389 -10.45 6.17 24.29
CA THR A 389 -9.19 5.95 23.58
C THR A 389 -8.38 7.23 23.44
N ILE A 390 -9.02 8.37 23.15
CA ILE A 390 -8.39 9.70 23.12
C ILE A 390 -7.87 10.07 24.52
N ASP A 391 -8.65 9.83 25.57
CA ASP A 391 -8.26 10.13 26.95
C ASP A 391 -7.02 9.34 27.35
N ARG A 392 -7.00 8.03 27.04
CA ARG A 392 -5.81 7.19 27.22
C ARG A 392 -4.63 7.71 26.41
N LEU A 393 -4.82 8.05 25.13
CA LEU A 393 -3.77 8.60 24.30
C LEU A 393 -3.16 9.84 24.95
N MET A 394 -4.00 10.81 25.33
CA MET A 394 -3.53 12.06 25.94
C MET A 394 -2.73 11.80 27.22
N ILE A 395 -3.17 10.87 28.06
CA ILE A 395 -2.42 10.45 29.26
C ILE A 395 -1.07 9.85 28.88
N ASP A 396 -1.04 8.88 27.97
CA ASP A 396 0.15 8.14 27.57
C ASP A 396 1.25 9.05 26.99
N ILE A 397 0.87 10.12 26.29
CA ILE A 397 1.83 11.09 25.71
C ILE A 397 1.94 12.41 26.49
N GLY A 398 1.37 12.49 27.70
CA GLY A 398 1.53 13.63 28.60
C GLY A 398 0.82 14.93 28.17
N LEU A 399 -0.27 14.84 27.42
CA LEU A 399 -1.09 15.99 27.04
C LEU A 399 -2.14 16.29 28.13
N ASN A 400 -1.93 17.38 28.86
CA ASN A 400 -2.87 17.88 29.86
C ASN A 400 -3.58 19.13 29.33
N ASN A 401 -4.59 18.92 28.47
CA ASN A 401 -5.48 20.01 28.09
C ASN A 401 -6.73 19.98 28.98
N LYS A 402 -7.12 21.19 29.42
CA LYS A 402 -8.04 21.49 30.53
C LYS A 402 -9.35 20.69 30.51
#